data_AF-A0A954D1E7-F1
#
_entry.id   AF-A0A954D1E7-F1
#
_cell.length_a   1.000
_cell.length_b   1.000
_cell.length_c   1.000
_cell.angle_alpha   90.00
_cell.angle_beta   90.00
_cell.angle_gamma   90.00
#
_symmetry.space_group_name_H-M   'P 1'
#
loop_
_entity.id
_entity.type
_entity.pdbx_description
1 polymer ?
#
loop_
_entity_poly.entity_id
_entity_poly.type
_entity_poly.pdbx_seq_one_letter_code
_entity_poly.pdbx_strand_id
1 'polypeptide(L)'
;RIGGAGQVARDLSWIRLSVPYLEERLAMEFRPGHPVEPKVIERLATAARTAVDHAESIGVITPAHRRGAAVLALYAALLRGDEEALRRHCAQVTQLGDKWFRDDTTRCIGTTLPHLESAHAESVLRAWHQTVGFKPAYFEIAWTAFRGGGKAQALAAARLATKAFADRAFQQERDRLEQLAR
;
A
#
# COMPACT_ATOMS: atom_id res chain seq x y z
N ARG A 1 -41.44 -10.35 2.89
CA ARG A 1 -40.04 -10.75 2.55
C ARG A 1 -39.51 -9.71 1.57
N ILE A 2 -38.51 -8.91 1.94
CA ILE A 2 -37.77 -8.10 0.96
C ILE A 2 -36.72 -9.05 0.38
N GLY A 3 -36.87 -9.41 -0.90
CA GLY A 3 -35.93 -10.26 -1.62
C GLY A 3 -35.51 -9.58 -2.91
N GLY A 4 -34.33 -9.90 -3.43
CA GLY A 4 -33.81 -9.33 -4.68
C GLY A 4 -33.26 -7.90 -4.53
N ALA A 5 -33.47 -7.07 -5.56
CA ALA A 5 -32.90 -5.72 -5.67
C ALA A 5 -33.23 -4.76 -4.50
N GLY A 6 -34.37 -4.96 -3.84
CA GLY A 6 -34.75 -4.17 -2.66
C GLY A 6 -33.87 -4.42 -1.44
N GLN A 7 -33.32 -5.63 -1.28
CA GLN A 7 -32.37 -5.95 -0.22
C GLN A 7 -31.01 -5.30 -0.52
N VAL A 8 -30.57 -5.34 -1.78
CA VAL A 8 -29.35 -4.67 -2.23
C VAL A 8 -29.42 -3.16 -1.98
N ALA A 9 -30.53 -2.50 -2.30
CA ALA A 9 -30.71 -1.06 -2.04
C ALA A 9 -30.58 -0.71 -0.55
N ARG A 10 -31.10 -1.57 0.33
CA ARG A 10 -31.00 -1.40 1.78
C ARG A 10 -29.58 -1.66 2.29
N ASP A 11 -28.90 -2.64 1.71
CA ASP A 11 -27.58 -3.06 2.17
C ASP A 11 -26.44 -2.21 1.62
N LEU A 12 -26.67 -1.53 0.49
CA LEU A 12 -25.67 -0.71 -0.18
C LEU A 12 -25.07 0.37 0.73
N SER A 13 -25.83 0.95 1.65
CA SER A 13 -25.34 2.01 2.53
C SER A 13 -24.29 1.50 3.51
N TRP A 14 -24.52 0.37 4.18
CA TRP A 14 -23.55 -0.20 5.11
C TRP A 14 -22.38 -0.90 4.39
N ILE A 15 -22.63 -1.50 3.23
CA ILE A 15 -21.55 -2.07 2.38
C ILE A 15 -20.56 -0.98 1.99
N ARG A 16 -21.04 0.19 1.55
CA ARG A 16 -20.20 1.33 1.12
C ARG A 16 -19.34 1.92 2.22
N LEU A 17 -19.68 1.67 3.48
CA LEU A 17 -18.95 2.13 4.65
C LEU A 17 -18.00 1.05 5.20
N SER A 18 -18.04 -0.17 4.67
CA SER A 18 -17.17 -1.25 5.13
C SER A 18 -15.73 -1.06 4.66
N VAL A 19 -14.76 -1.44 5.48
CA VAL A 19 -13.32 -1.38 5.13
C VAL A 19 -13.02 -2.15 3.82
N PRO A 20 -13.55 -3.37 3.59
CA PRO A 20 -13.30 -4.09 2.33
C PRO A 20 -13.79 -3.34 1.09
N TYR A 21 -14.97 -2.69 1.17
CA TYR A 21 -15.44 -1.86 0.05
C TYR A 21 -14.50 -0.69 -0.22
N LEU A 22 -14.00 -0.04 0.84
CA LEU A 22 -13.09 1.09 0.72
C LEU A 22 -11.72 0.67 0.16
N GLU A 23 -11.24 -0.54 0.49
CA GLU A 23 -10.04 -1.15 -0.11
C GLU A 23 -10.21 -1.40 -1.61
N GLU A 24 -11.35 -1.97 -2.03
CA GLU A 24 -11.64 -2.17 -3.45
C GLU A 24 -11.73 -0.83 -4.19
N ARG A 25 -12.36 0.18 -3.57
CA ARG A 25 -12.39 1.54 -4.11
C ARG A 25 -11.00 2.12 -4.27
N LEU A 26 -10.12 1.94 -3.28
CA LEU A 26 -8.72 2.36 -3.35
C LEU A 26 -7.99 1.69 -4.51
N ALA A 27 -8.15 0.38 -4.69
CA ALA A 27 -7.52 -0.36 -5.78
C ALA A 27 -7.93 0.19 -7.16
N MET A 28 -9.19 0.61 -7.32
CA MET A 28 -9.68 1.25 -8.55
C MET A 28 -8.99 2.59 -8.85
N GLU A 29 -8.51 3.33 -7.86
CA GLU A 29 -7.83 4.62 -8.05
C GLU A 29 -6.43 4.44 -8.65
N PHE A 30 -5.81 3.27 -8.46
CA PHE A 30 -4.48 2.92 -8.97
C PHE A 30 -4.51 2.07 -10.25
N ARG A 31 -5.67 1.90 -10.89
CA ARG A 31 -5.75 1.13 -12.14
C ARG A 31 -4.95 1.79 -13.27
N PRO A 32 -4.35 1.01 -14.18
CA PRO A 32 -3.60 1.57 -15.31
C PRO A 32 -4.42 2.56 -16.13
N GLY A 33 -3.81 3.70 -16.46
CA GLY A 33 -4.45 4.77 -17.24
C GLY A 33 -5.40 5.67 -16.45
N HIS A 34 -5.57 5.45 -15.14
CA HIS A 34 -6.34 6.33 -14.28
C HIS A 34 -5.43 7.30 -13.51
N PRO A 35 -5.71 8.61 -13.51
CA PRO A 35 -4.96 9.55 -12.69
C PRO A 35 -5.23 9.28 -11.20
N VAL A 36 -4.17 9.19 -10.42
CA VAL A 36 -4.28 9.06 -8.96
C VAL A 36 -4.60 10.43 -8.37
N GLU A 37 -5.71 10.54 -7.65
CA GLU A 37 -6.12 11.77 -6.97
C GLU A 37 -5.88 11.66 -5.47
N PRO A 38 -4.85 12.32 -4.90
CA PRO A 38 -4.53 12.22 -3.46
C PRO A 38 -5.72 12.53 -2.54
N LYS A 39 -6.56 13.51 -2.90
CA LYS A 39 -7.77 13.86 -2.15
C LYS A 39 -8.81 12.74 -2.10
N VAL A 40 -8.91 11.90 -3.14
CA VAL A 40 -9.78 10.72 -3.11
C VAL A 40 -9.22 9.71 -2.11
N ILE A 41 -7.92 9.44 -2.16
CA ILE A 41 -7.25 8.50 -1.26
C ILE A 41 -7.37 8.95 0.21
N GLU A 42 -7.18 10.23 0.49
CA GLU A 42 -7.36 10.80 1.84
C GLU A 42 -8.78 10.63 2.38
N ARG A 43 -9.79 10.83 1.52
CA ARG A 43 -11.20 10.60 1.90
C ARG A 43 -11.46 9.13 2.20
N LEU A 44 -10.93 8.22 1.39
CA LEU A 44 -11.04 6.77 1.63
C LEU A 44 -10.36 6.35 2.94
N ALA A 45 -9.16 6.88 3.21
CA ALA A 45 -8.44 6.62 4.45
C ALA A 45 -9.20 7.14 5.69
N THR A 46 -9.78 8.34 5.58
CA THR A 46 -10.61 8.92 6.64
C THR A 46 -11.86 8.08 6.87
N ALA A 47 -12.56 7.67 5.80
CA ALA A 47 -13.74 6.83 5.89
C ALA A 47 -13.43 5.46 6.53
N ALA A 48 -12.29 4.85 6.20
CA ALA A 48 -11.88 3.58 6.77
C ALA A 48 -11.54 3.70 8.27
N ARG A 49 -10.94 4.82 8.69
CA ARG A 49 -10.74 5.10 10.13
C ARG A 49 -12.08 5.20 10.84
N THR A 50 -13.01 6.01 10.33
CA THR A 50 -14.36 6.15 10.91
C THR A 50 -15.10 4.81 10.98
N ALA A 51 -14.97 3.98 9.94
CA ALA A 51 -15.58 2.65 9.92
C ALA A 51 -14.99 1.72 11.00
N VAL A 52 -13.66 1.76 11.20
CA VAL A 52 -12.99 1.01 12.27
C VAL A 52 -13.44 1.50 13.64
N ASP A 53 -13.46 2.81 13.88
CA ASP A 53 -13.84 3.39 15.17
C ASP A 53 -15.30 3.02 15.52
N HIS A 54 -16.19 3.06 14.53
CA HIS A 54 -17.58 2.64 14.72
C HIS A 54 -17.70 1.13 14.99
N ALA A 55 -17.02 0.29 14.20
CA ALA A 55 -17.02 -1.16 14.40
C ALA A 55 -16.46 -1.56 15.79
N GLU A 56 -15.47 -0.82 16.28
CA GLU A 56 -14.91 -0.98 17.62
C GLU A 56 -15.93 -0.57 18.70
N SER A 57 -16.63 0.55 18.53
CA SER A 57 -17.65 1.04 19.47
C SER A 57 -18.83 0.07 19.67
N ILE A 58 -19.16 -0.74 18.65
CA ILE A 58 -20.23 -1.73 18.71
C ILE A 58 -19.73 -3.17 18.89
N GLY A 59 -18.42 -3.36 19.10
CA GLY A 59 -17.83 -4.67 19.42
C GLY A 59 -17.74 -5.66 18.26
N VAL A 60 -17.79 -5.20 17.01
CA VAL A 60 -17.70 -6.05 15.79
C VAL A 60 -16.38 -5.88 15.03
N ILE A 61 -15.38 -5.26 15.66
CA ILE A 61 -14.07 -5.04 15.05
C ILE A 61 -13.28 -6.35 14.91
N THR A 62 -12.52 -6.46 13.81
CA THR A 62 -11.63 -7.61 13.55
C THR A 62 -10.22 -7.11 13.25
N PRO A 63 -9.18 -7.95 13.40
CA PRO A 63 -7.82 -7.60 12.98
C PRO A 63 -7.73 -7.20 11.51
N ALA A 64 -8.55 -7.80 10.63
CA ALA A 64 -8.59 -7.47 9.20
C ALA A 64 -9.06 -6.03 8.97
N HIS A 65 -10.11 -5.56 9.67
CA HIS A 65 -10.58 -4.18 9.59
C HIS A 65 -9.48 -3.18 9.99
N ARG A 66 -8.78 -3.45 11.10
CA ARG A 66 -7.69 -2.60 11.58
C ARG A 66 -6.52 -2.56 10.59
N ARG A 67 -6.15 -3.72 10.04
CA ARG A 67 -5.09 -3.83 9.03
C ARG A 67 -5.46 -3.03 7.77
N GLY A 68 -6.66 -3.21 7.24
CA GLY A 68 -7.10 -2.50 6.04
C GLY A 68 -7.10 -0.98 6.23
N ALA A 69 -7.65 -0.48 7.34
CA ALA A 69 -7.61 0.95 7.63
C ALA A 69 -6.18 1.49 7.81
N ALA A 70 -5.26 0.70 8.40
CA ALA A 70 -3.85 1.09 8.49
C ALA A 70 -3.19 1.18 7.10
N VAL A 71 -3.47 0.22 6.20
CA VAL A 71 -2.95 0.23 4.82
C VAL A 71 -3.51 1.42 4.03
N LEU A 72 -4.80 1.74 4.14
CA LEU A 72 -5.36 2.95 3.51
C LEU A 72 -4.71 4.23 4.04
N ALA A 73 -4.49 4.31 5.35
CA ALA A 73 -3.79 5.44 5.96
C ALA A 73 -2.36 5.58 5.42
N LEU A 74 -1.67 4.46 5.18
CA LEU A 74 -0.34 4.45 4.56
C LEU A 74 -0.38 5.01 3.13
N TYR A 75 -1.32 4.59 2.27
CA TYR A 75 -1.46 5.17 0.92
C TYR A 75 -1.59 6.70 0.95
N ALA A 76 -2.43 7.21 1.85
CA ALA A 76 -2.59 8.66 2.02
C ALA A 76 -1.31 9.34 2.54
N ALA A 77 -0.62 8.72 3.50
CA ALA A 77 0.65 9.23 4.02
C ALA A 77 1.74 9.30 2.93
N LEU A 78 1.88 8.23 2.14
CA LEU A 78 2.84 8.16 1.04
C LEU A 78 2.59 9.24 0.00
N LEU A 79 1.34 9.46 -0.43
CA LEU A 79 1.03 10.48 -1.44
C LEU A 79 1.20 11.92 -0.92
N ARG A 80 1.03 12.16 0.38
CA ARG A 80 1.22 13.48 1.00
C ARG A 80 2.67 13.80 1.38
N GLY A 81 3.57 12.82 1.34
CA GLY A 81 4.91 13.00 1.87
C GLY A 81 5.00 13.01 3.39
N ASP A 82 4.05 12.38 4.09
CA ASP A 82 4.03 12.30 5.56
C ASP A 82 5.03 11.22 6.05
N GLU A 83 6.30 11.62 6.17
CA GLU A 83 7.38 10.72 6.60
C GLU A 83 7.18 10.18 8.02
N GLU A 84 6.59 10.97 8.92
CA GLU A 84 6.36 10.53 10.30
C GLU A 84 5.32 9.40 10.33
N ALA A 85 4.21 9.57 9.61
CA ALA A 85 3.20 8.51 9.48
C ALA A 85 3.78 7.25 8.85
N LEU A 86 4.62 7.39 7.80
CA LEU A 86 5.31 6.24 7.21
C LEU A 86 6.19 5.51 8.22
N ARG A 87 7.02 6.23 8.98
CA ARG A 87 7.93 5.62 9.98
C ARG A 87 7.14 4.92 11.09
N ARG A 88 6.06 5.54 11.58
CA ARG A 88 5.17 4.92 12.57
C ARG A 88 4.54 3.63 12.03
N HIS A 89 4.05 3.66 10.79
CA HIS A 89 3.49 2.47 10.14
C HIS A 89 4.53 1.35 10.01
N CYS A 90 5.75 1.68 9.56
CA CYS A 90 6.81 0.69 9.43
C CYS A 90 7.24 0.11 10.80
N ALA A 91 7.33 0.94 11.84
CA ALA A 91 7.60 0.46 13.20
C ALA A 91 6.50 -0.50 13.68
N GLN A 92 5.24 -0.22 13.37
CA GLN A 92 4.12 -1.11 13.68
C GLN A 92 4.21 -2.45 12.94
N VAL A 93 4.59 -2.46 11.65
CA VAL A 93 4.83 -3.69 10.88
C VAL A 93 5.90 -4.56 11.55
N THR A 94 7.03 -3.96 11.94
CA THR A 94 8.11 -4.66 12.64
C THR A 94 7.66 -5.17 14.01
N GLN A 95 6.96 -4.35 14.79
CA GLN A 95 6.48 -4.71 16.13
C GLN A 95 5.49 -5.88 16.10
N LEU A 96 4.55 -5.87 15.16
CA LEU A 96 3.53 -6.93 15.07
C LEU A 96 4.09 -8.23 14.49
N GLY A 97 5.11 -8.15 13.64
CA GLY A 97 5.69 -9.32 12.97
C GLY A 97 4.69 -10.09 12.08
N ASP A 98 3.51 -9.51 11.81
CA ASP A 98 2.45 -10.15 11.05
C ASP A 98 2.80 -10.22 9.56
N LYS A 99 2.79 -11.43 9.01
CA LYS A 99 3.10 -11.67 7.59
C LYS A 99 2.16 -10.90 6.68
N TRP A 100 0.85 -10.98 6.93
CA TRP A 100 -0.15 -10.37 6.05
C TRP A 100 -0.03 -8.85 6.03
N PHE A 101 0.20 -8.24 7.19
CA PHE A 101 0.39 -6.80 7.29
C PHE A 101 1.67 -6.32 6.58
N ARG A 102 2.75 -7.10 6.67
CA ARG A 102 3.98 -6.82 5.92
C ARG A 102 3.77 -6.94 4.42
N ASP A 103 3.09 -7.99 3.96
CA ASP A 103 2.84 -8.22 2.53
C ASP A 103 1.90 -7.13 1.96
N ASP A 104 0.85 -6.74 2.69
CA ASP A 104 -0.04 -5.63 2.30
C ASP A 104 0.69 -4.28 2.28
N THR A 105 1.60 -4.04 3.23
CA THR A 105 2.45 -2.84 3.26
C THR A 105 3.42 -2.81 2.09
N THR A 106 4.02 -3.96 1.77
CA THR A 106 4.94 -4.13 0.63
C THR A 106 4.23 -3.80 -0.68
N ARG A 107 3.02 -4.35 -0.88
CA ARG A 107 2.16 -4.04 -2.03
C ARG A 107 1.80 -2.56 -2.07
N CYS A 108 1.40 -1.96 -0.94
CA CYS A 108 1.06 -0.54 -0.85
C CYS A 108 2.21 0.37 -1.31
N ILE A 109 3.42 0.13 -0.81
CA ILE A 109 4.62 0.87 -1.22
C ILE A 109 4.84 0.69 -2.72
N GLY A 110 4.90 -0.55 -3.20
CA GLY A 110 5.12 -0.84 -4.62
C GLY A 110 4.11 -0.20 -5.56
N THR A 111 2.82 -0.22 -5.20
CA THR A 111 1.74 0.41 -5.97
C THR A 111 1.84 1.93 -5.97
N THR A 112 2.31 2.54 -4.89
CA THR A 112 2.35 4.01 -4.77
C THR A 112 3.58 4.61 -5.43
N LEU A 113 4.73 3.92 -5.42
CA LEU A 113 6.01 4.42 -5.93
C LEU A 113 5.96 5.08 -7.32
N PRO A 114 5.26 4.53 -8.34
CA PRO A 114 5.17 5.15 -9.67
C PRO A 114 4.59 6.56 -9.68
N HIS A 115 3.85 6.92 -8.64
CA HIS A 115 3.15 8.20 -8.52
C HIS A 115 3.91 9.21 -7.66
N LEU A 116 5.11 8.87 -7.21
CA LEU A 116 5.94 9.71 -6.36
C LEU A 116 7.09 10.32 -7.14
N GLU A 117 7.43 11.56 -6.79
CA GLU A 117 8.69 12.18 -7.20
C GLU A 117 9.89 11.36 -6.74
N SER A 118 10.96 11.34 -7.54
CA SER A 118 12.11 10.44 -7.33
C SER A 118 12.72 10.57 -5.94
N ALA A 119 12.92 11.81 -5.45
CA ALA A 119 13.49 12.06 -4.12
C ALA A 119 12.60 11.51 -2.99
N HIS A 120 11.28 11.63 -3.16
CA HIS A 120 10.32 11.12 -2.19
C HIS A 120 10.24 9.59 -2.21
N ALA A 121 10.22 8.98 -3.40
CA ALA A 121 10.32 7.54 -3.58
C ALA A 121 11.57 6.95 -2.88
N GLU A 122 12.72 7.62 -3.02
CA GLU A 122 13.95 7.23 -2.31
C GLU A 122 13.83 7.35 -0.79
N SER A 123 13.18 8.38 -0.27
CA SER A 123 12.92 8.53 1.17
C SER A 123 12.06 7.37 1.69
N VAL A 124 10.99 7.02 0.97
CA VAL A 124 10.11 5.89 1.30
C VAL A 124 10.88 4.57 1.38
N LEU A 125 11.67 4.27 0.35
CA LEU A 125 12.48 3.05 0.28
C LEU A 125 13.52 2.98 1.41
N ARG A 126 14.13 4.11 1.75
CA ARG A 126 15.09 4.20 2.85
C ARG A 126 14.43 3.96 4.20
N ALA A 127 13.27 4.56 4.44
CA ALA A 127 12.50 4.36 5.67
C ALA A 127 12.13 2.88 5.84
N TRP A 128 11.62 2.23 4.78
CA TRP A 128 11.34 0.79 4.78
C TRP A 128 12.58 -0.05 5.11
N HIS A 129 13.72 0.25 4.48
CA HIS A 129 14.96 -0.49 4.70
C HIS A 129 15.47 -0.37 6.13
N GLN A 130 15.43 0.83 6.71
CA GLN A 130 15.93 1.09 8.06
C GLN A 130 15.08 0.47 9.17
N THR A 131 13.79 0.22 8.91
CA THR A 131 12.82 -0.17 9.94
C THR A 131 12.33 -1.61 9.80
N VAL A 132 11.98 -2.04 8.58
CA VAL A 132 11.44 -3.37 8.31
C VAL A 132 12.49 -4.27 7.68
N GLY A 133 13.22 -3.79 6.68
CA GLY A 133 14.40 -4.47 6.13
C GLY A 133 14.16 -5.90 5.61
N PHE A 134 12.93 -6.25 5.22
CA PHE A 134 12.58 -7.63 4.86
C PHE A 134 13.01 -7.99 3.44
N LYS A 135 14.00 -8.88 3.32
CA LYS A 135 14.66 -9.25 2.06
C LYS A 135 13.68 -9.58 0.90
N PRO A 136 12.67 -10.47 1.03
CA PRO A 136 11.77 -10.77 -0.09
C PRO A 136 10.93 -9.58 -0.59
N ALA A 137 10.62 -8.61 0.27
CA ALA A 137 9.73 -7.49 -0.07
C ALA A 137 10.30 -6.58 -1.16
N TYR A 138 11.63 -6.50 -1.28
CA TYR A 138 12.27 -5.63 -2.27
C TYR A 138 11.93 -6.01 -3.70
N PHE A 139 11.81 -7.31 -3.99
CA PHE A 139 11.39 -7.78 -5.31
C PHE A 139 9.94 -7.40 -5.60
N GLU A 140 9.06 -7.63 -4.64
CA GLU A 140 7.65 -7.31 -4.79
C GLU A 140 7.43 -5.81 -4.98
N ILE A 141 8.14 -4.95 -4.21
CA ILE A 141 8.10 -3.50 -4.38
C ILE A 141 8.57 -3.11 -5.78
N ALA A 142 9.76 -3.58 -6.20
CA ALA A 142 10.34 -3.20 -7.49
C ALA A 142 9.45 -3.62 -8.66
N TRP A 143 8.97 -4.87 -8.69
CA TRP A 143 8.13 -5.38 -9.77
C TRP A 143 6.72 -4.78 -9.78
N THR A 144 6.17 -4.46 -8.61
CA THR A 144 4.87 -3.77 -8.53
C THR A 144 5.00 -2.35 -9.06
N ALA A 145 6.05 -1.61 -8.67
CA ALA A 145 6.32 -0.28 -9.21
C ALA A 145 6.55 -0.32 -10.73
N PHE A 146 7.31 -1.29 -11.23
CA PHE A 146 7.55 -1.44 -12.66
C PHE A 146 6.25 -1.65 -13.44
N ARG A 147 5.39 -2.56 -12.97
CA ARG A 147 4.07 -2.83 -13.58
C ARG A 147 3.13 -1.63 -13.52
N GLY A 148 3.27 -0.77 -12.51
CA GLY A 148 2.56 0.51 -12.41
C GLY A 148 3.14 1.63 -13.29
N GLY A 149 4.17 1.37 -14.09
CA GLY A 149 4.80 2.35 -15.00
C GLY A 149 5.94 3.16 -14.38
N GLY A 150 6.27 2.94 -13.10
CA GLY A 150 7.33 3.65 -12.38
C GLY A 150 8.71 3.06 -12.62
N LYS A 151 9.20 3.10 -13.86
CA LYS A 151 10.49 2.49 -14.25
C LYS A 151 11.66 2.97 -13.37
N ALA A 152 11.78 4.28 -13.17
CA ALA A 152 12.86 4.86 -12.37
C ALA A 152 12.79 4.43 -10.90
N GLN A 153 11.60 4.47 -10.30
CA GLN A 153 11.36 4.08 -8.92
C GLN A 153 11.56 2.58 -8.70
N ALA A 154 11.15 1.74 -9.67
CA ALA A 154 11.42 0.31 -9.66
C ALA A 154 12.93 0.00 -9.64
N LEU A 155 13.70 0.70 -10.49
CA LEU A 155 15.16 0.57 -10.51
C LEU A 155 15.80 1.08 -9.22
N ALA A 156 15.28 2.14 -8.61
CA ALA A 156 15.73 2.61 -7.30
C ALA A 156 15.54 1.54 -6.21
N ALA A 157 14.37 0.88 -6.18
CA ALA A 157 14.10 -0.22 -5.26
C ALA A 157 15.04 -1.42 -5.48
N ALA A 158 15.23 -1.84 -6.73
CA ALA A 158 16.14 -2.94 -7.08
C ALA A 158 17.61 -2.62 -6.75
N ARG A 159 18.05 -1.38 -6.98
CA ARG A 159 19.39 -0.92 -6.61
C ARG A 159 19.60 -0.89 -5.09
N LEU A 160 18.59 -0.46 -4.33
CA LEU A 160 18.67 -0.54 -2.87
C LEU A 160 18.80 -1.99 -2.40
N ALA A 161 18.03 -2.91 -3.00
CA ALA A 161 18.09 -4.34 -2.67
C ALA A 161 19.48 -4.95 -2.94
N THR A 162 20.06 -4.69 -4.11
CA THR A 162 21.41 -5.17 -4.47
C THR A 162 22.51 -4.60 -3.57
N LYS A 163 22.34 -3.37 -3.07
CA LYS A 163 23.26 -2.78 -2.09
C LYS A 163 23.10 -3.39 -0.69
N ALA A 164 21.87 -3.63 -0.27
CA ALA A 164 21.55 -4.16 1.05
C ALA A 164 21.89 -5.65 1.18
N PHE A 165 21.80 -6.41 0.09
CA PHE A 165 21.98 -7.86 0.10
C PHE A 165 22.91 -8.29 -1.02
N ALA A 166 24.06 -8.89 -0.64
CA ALA A 166 25.01 -9.49 -1.56
C ALA A 166 24.48 -10.84 -2.13
N ASP A 167 23.32 -10.82 -2.76
CA ASP A 167 22.66 -11.99 -3.35
C ASP A 167 22.63 -11.87 -4.87
N ARG A 168 23.06 -12.93 -5.56
CA ARG A 168 23.05 -13.02 -7.03
C ARG A 168 21.64 -12.90 -7.60
N ALA A 169 20.62 -13.38 -6.89
CA ALA A 169 19.24 -13.25 -7.33
C ALA A 169 18.82 -11.77 -7.44
N PHE A 170 19.23 -10.91 -6.49
CA PHE A 170 18.93 -9.48 -6.58
C PHE A 170 19.59 -8.81 -7.77
N GLN A 171 20.84 -9.21 -8.07
CA GLN A 171 21.56 -8.68 -9.23
C GLN A 171 20.84 -9.06 -10.53
N GLN A 172 20.46 -10.33 -10.68
CA GLN A 172 19.77 -10.82 -11.86
C GLN A 172 18.42 -10.13 -12.10
N GLU A 173 17.62 -9.96 -11.05
CA GLU A 173 16.33 -9.28 -11.14
C GLU A 173 16.48 -7.78 -11.45
N ARG A 174 17.48 -7.11 -10.87
CA ARG A 174 17.82 -5.73 -11.23
C ARG A 174 18.21 -5.63 -12.71
N ASP A 175 19.11 -6.49 -13.17
CA ASP A 175 19.58 -6.46 -14.56
C ASP A 175 18.43 -6.74 -15.53
N ARG A 176 17.52 -7.65 -15.18
CA ARG A 176 16.28 -7.90 -15.94
C ARG A 176 15.38 -6.68 -15.99
N LEU A 177 15.17 -5.98 -14.87
CA LEU A 177 14.41 -4.73 -14.83
C LEU A 177 15.06 -3.65 -15.69
N GLU A 178 16.39 -3.51 -15.66
CA GLU A 178 17.13 -2.55 -16.49
C GLU A 178 16.99 -2.84 -17.99
N GLN A 179 16.98 -4.11 -18.39
CA GLN A 179 16.73 -4.51 -19.77
C GLN A 179 15.32 -4.15 -20.22
N LEU A 180 14.30 -4.41 -19.39
CA LEU A 180 12.90 -4.11 -19.70
C LEU A 180 12.57 -2.60 -19.63
N ALA A 181 13.40 -1.81 -18.94
CA ALA A 181 13.19 -0.38 -18.81
C ALA A 181 13.66 0.42 -20.04
N ARG A 182 14.57 -0.14 -20.84
CA ARG A 182 15.02 0.42 -22.13
C ARG A 182 13.88 0.44 -23.15
#